data_AF-A0A0F9VYT9-F1
#
_entry.id   AF-A0A0F9VYT9-F1
#
_cell.length_a   1.000
_cell.length_b   1.000
_cell.length_c   1.000
_cell.angle_alpha   90.00
_cell.angle_beta   90.00
_cell.angle_gamma   90.00
#
_symmetry.space_group_name_H-M   'P 1'
#
loop_
_entity.id
_entity.type
_entity.pdbx_description
1 polymer ?
#
loop_
_entity_poly.entity_id
_entity_poly.type
_entity_poly.pdbx_seq_one_letter_code
_entity_poly.pdbx_strand_id
1 'polypeptide(L)'
;MSCRRPAGLVGVDFIGAPEVIYICPSNLTLLRITSTEVCIKKGLLQAIFQTQSIACLLKGSRCLCVRVFLYFRGGTLVNNINPVIRAVDVGYGNTKFIRNIVNGRAEADHFPSIVNRPSVNKNSFQESPDIYQVVVNGNRYEVGPGIDAALEGGVRIMHENYIETEDYMALMYGALTQMDVDVIDLLVVGLPVDLMSSKRSLLEKRLVGSHRVVNRDVQIKKVNAVAQPLGGFLHYASQAKLLEELSSTRNLLIDPGFFTVDFLVSTGLREISGKSGSHPTGMSAYLKAVAKGISEDLSINYDNISHIDEGIRKGRFRLYGQDVDLAKYHQAALTEIMPAVDAISNKGSAHETEKIVR
;
A
#
# COMPACT_ATOMS: atom_id res chain seq x y z
N MET A 1 51.19 -4.23 4.45
CA MET A 1 51.25 -2.96 3.69
C MET A 1 49.90 -2.72 3.06
N SER A 2 49.31 -1.55 3.34
CA SER A 2 48.01 -1.14 2.80
C SER A 2 48.19 -0.66 1.36
N CYS A 3 47.32 -1.11 0.44
CA CYS A 3 47.18 -0.51 -0.89
C CYS A 3 45.70 -0.21 -1.14
N ARG A 4 45.41 1.07 -1.34
CA ARG A 4 44.08 1.65 -1.57
C ARG A 4 43.51 1.17 -2.91
N ARG A 5 42.17 1.02 -2.99
CA ARG A 5 41.44 0.81 -4.24
C ARG A 5 41.50 2.09 -5.10
N PRO A 6 41.98 2.05 -6.35
CA PRO A 6 41.80 3.15 -7.30
C PRO A 6 40.37 3.15 -7.84
N ALA A 7 39.77 4.33 -8.01
CA ALA A 7 38.50 4.49 -8.70
C ALA A 7 38.67 4.21 -10.20
N GLY A 8 37.80 3.38 -10.79
CA GLY A 8 37.73 3.18 -12.24
C GLY A 8 37.87 1.75 -12.79
N LEU A 9 37.83 0.71 -11.96
CA LEU A 9 37.83 -0.69 -12.45
C LEU A 9 36.45 -1.11 -12.98
N VAL A 10 36.43 -1.68 -14.18
CA VAL A 10 35.29 -2.44 -14.72
C VAL A 10 35.36 -3.85 -14.13
N GLY A 11 34.37 -4.23 -13.34
CA GLY A 11 34.19 -5.62 -12.90
C GLY A 11 33.39 -6.41 -13.94
N VAL A 12 33.79 -7.65 -14.19
CA VAL A 12 33.02 -8.62 -15.00
C VAL A 12 32.60 -9.74 -14.05
N ASP A 13 31.30 -9.85 -13.76
CA ASP A 13 30.76 -10.99 -13.02
C ASP A 13 30.48 -12.14 -13.99
N PHE A 14 31.07 -13.30 -13.72
CA PHE A 14 30.69 -14.56 -14.33
C PHE A 14 29.67 -15.24 -13.42
N ILE A 15 28.45 -15.48 -13.91
CA ILE A 15 27.51 -16.34 -13.18
C ILE A 15 28.04 -17.78 -13.31
N GLY A 16 28.67 -18.29 -12.23
CA GLY A 16 29.01 -19.73 -12.09
C GLY A 16 30.43 -20.11 -11.64
N ALA A 17 31.29 -19.22 -11.15
CA ALA A 17 32.60 -19.59 -10.59
C ALA A 17 32.92 -18.79 -9.30
N PRO A 18 33.62 -19.39 -8.31
CA PRO A 18 33.78 -18.78 -6.98
C PRO A 18 34.92 -17.74 -6.86
N GLU A 19 35.57 -17.32 -7.96
CA GLU A 19 36.66 -16.34 -7.90
C GLU A 19 36.49 -15.22 -8.94
N VAL A 20 36.60 -13.96 -8.47
CA VAL A 20 36.58 -12.75 -9.29
C VAL A 20 38.00 -12.51 -9.83
N ILE A 21 38.18 -12.57 -11.15
CA ILE A 21 39.46 -12.29 -11.81
C ILE A 21 39.51 -10.81 -12.25
N TYR A 22 40.46 -10.05 -11.70
CA TYR A 22 40.76 -8.69 -12.16
C TYR A 22 41.76 -8.72 -13.31
N ILE A 23 41.41 -8.16 -14.47
CA ILE A 23 42.29 -8.08 -15.64
C ILE A 23 42.84 -6.65 -15.77
N CYS A 24 44.18 -6.52 -15.74
CA CYS A 24 44.86 -5.25 -15.90
C CYS A 24 44.94 -4.87 -17.40
N PRO A 25 44.60 -3.63 -17.80
CA PRO A 25 44.50 -3.25 -19.21
C PRO A 25 45.84 -2.77 -19.71
N SER A 26 46.68 -3.65 -20.26
CA SER A 26 47.88 -3.21 -20.98
C SER A 26 48.07 -3.79 -22.37
N ASN A 27 47.27 -4.77 -22.82
CA ASN A 27 47.42 -5.32 -24.19
C ASN A 27 46.11 -5.89 -24.75
N LEU A 28 45.14 -5.04 -25.08
CA LEU A 28 43.92 -5.47 -25.79
C LEU A 28 43.52 -4.48 -26.89
N THR A 29 43.48 -4.96 -28.14
CA THR A 29 43.04 -4.21 -29.32
C THR A 29 41.60 -4.59 -29.66
N LEU A 30 40.67 -3.65 -29.57
CA LEU A 30 39.25 -3.84 -29.87
C LEU A 30 39.02 -3.68 -31.39
N LEU A 31 38.53 -4.72 -32.08
CA LEU A 31 38.58 -4.79 -33.56
C LEU A 31 37.32 -4.32 -34.31
N ARG A 32 36.11 -4.35 -33.73
CA ARG A 32 34.91 -3.70 -34.32
C ARG A 32 33.68 -3.81 -33.41
N ILE A 33 32.82 -2.79 -33.42
CA ILE A 33 31.43 -2.85 -32.94
C ILE A 33 30.55 -2.47 -34.12
N THR A 34 29.60 -3.32 -34.51
CA THR A 34 28.57 -2.97 -35.51
C THR A 34 27.20 -2.95 -34.83
N SER A 35 26.66 -1.77 -34.61
CA SER A 35 25.22 -1.58 -34.40
C SER A 35 24.79 -0.22 -34.94
N THR A 36 23.68 -0.25 -35.68
CA THR A 36 22.97 0.84 -36.35
C THR A 36 22.61 2.03 -35.44
N GLU A 37 22.60 3.23 -36.03
CA GLU A 37 22.53 4.58 -35.42
C GLU A 37 21.15 4.99 -34.87
N VAL A 38 21.11 5.91 -33.87
CA VAL A 38 20.26 7.13 -33.87
C VAL A 38 20.98 8.26 -33.11
N CYS A 39 21.03 9.45 -33.71
CA CYS A 39 21.59 10.68 -33.18
C CYS A 39 20.47 11.74 -33.03
N ILE A 40 20.34 12.41 -31.89
CA ILE A 40 19.57 13.68 -31.76
C ILE A 40 20.36 14.66 -30.89
N LYS A 41 20.55 15.89 -31.40
CA LYS A 41 21.33 16.97 -30.77
C LYS A 41 20.40 18.05 -30.22
N LYS A 42 20.80 18.56 -29.05
CA LYS A 42 20.33 19.70 -28.23
C LYS A 42 19.13 19.45 -27.31
N GLY A 43 19.49 19.23 -26.03
CA GLY A 43 18.69 19.53 -24.86
C GLY A 43 17.74 18.40 -24.47
N LEU A 44 18.12 17.64 -23.43
CA LEU A 44 17.32 16.55 -22.85
C LEU A 44 16.95 15.42 -23.84
N LEU A 45 17.59 14.26 -23.72
CA LEU A 45 16.82 13.03 -23.55
C LEU A 45 17.70 11.87 -23.06
N GLN A 46 17.12 11.15 -22.10
CA GLN A 46 17.54 9.84 -21.62
C GLN A 46 17.31 8.78 -22.71
N ALA A 47 18.23 7.83 -22.81
CA ALA A 47 17.90 6.49 -23.29
C ALA A 47 18.82 5.46 -22.63
N ILE A 48 18.24 4.48 -21.95
CA ILE A 48 18.90 3.22 -21.63
C ILE A 48 18.64 2.31 -22.83
N PHE A 49 19.66 2.05 -23.64
CA PHE A 49 19.58 1.01 -24.67
C PHE A 49 20.18 -0.29 -24.11
N GLN A 50 19.39 -1.35 -24.03
CA GLN A 50 19.92 -2.71 -23.95
C GLN A 50 20.42 -3.10 -25.34
N THR A 51 21.66 -2.74 -25.68
CA THR A 51 22.31 -3.33 -26.86
C THR A 51 22.96 -4.65 -26.44
N GLN A 52 22.42 -5.77 -26.91
CA GLN A 52 23.16 -7.02 -26.89
C GLN A 52 24.27 -6.91 -27.93
N SER A 53 25.51 -6.72 -27.50
CA SER A 53 26.67 -6.76 -28.39
C SER A 53 27.51 -7.99 -28.04
N ILE A 54 27.84 -8.77 -29.07
CA ILE A 54 28.82 -9.86 -28.99
C ILE A 54 30.19 -9.26 -29.31
N ALA A 55 31.18 -9.45 -28.43
CA ALA A 55 32.57 -9.10 -28.72
C ALA A 55 33.37 -10.42 -28.86
N CYS A 56 34.13 -10.58 -29.96
CA CYS A 56 35.14 -11.64 -30.05
C CYS A 56 36.47 -11.08 -29.53
N LEU A 57 37.03 -11.74 -28.52
CA LEU A 57 38.38 -11.46 -28.02
C LEU A 57 39.31 -12.55 -28.57
N LEU A 58 40.39 -12.14 -29.24
CA LEU A 58 41.44 -13.04 -29.71
C LEU A 58 42.60 -13.01 -28.71
N LYS A 59 42.98 -14.17 -28.20
CA LYS A 59 44.25 -14.39 -27.49
C LYS A 59 44.95 -15.55 -28.19
N GLY A 60 45.72 -15.25 -29.24
CA GLY A 60 46.25 -16.25 -30.18
C GLY A 60 45.18 -16.84 -31.12
N SER A 61 45.42 -18.03 -31.67
CA SER A 61 44.63 -18.66 -32.76
C SER A 61 43.27 -19.27 -32.35
N ARG A 62 42.63 -18.82 -31.26
CA ARG A 62 41.27 -19.27 -30.87
C ARG A 62 40.39 -18.05 -30.56
N CYS A 63 39.19 -17.97 -31.16
CA CYS A 63 38.20 -16.93 -30.86
C CYS A 63 37.35 -17.37 -29.67
N LEU A 64 37.19 -16.48 -28.68
CA LEU A 64 36.23 -16.63 -27.59
C LEU A 64 35.13 -15.58 -27.79
N CYS A 65 33.90 -16.04 -28.00
CA CYS A 65 32.73 -15.16 -27.99
C CYS A 65 32.28 -14.94 -26.54
N VAL A 66 32.34 -13.70 -26.08
CA VAL A 66 31.87 -13.33 -24.74
C VAL A 66 30.70 -12.35 -24.86
N ARG A 67 29.67 -12.58 -24.04
CA ARG A 67 28.54 -11.67 -23.92
C ARG A 67 28.95 -10.54 -22.98
N VAL A 68 29.13 -9.33 -23.51
CA VAL A 68 29.59 -8.18 -22.72
C VAL A 68 28.39 -7.30 -22.39
N PHE A 69 28.08 -7.17 -21.10
CA PHE A 69 27.16 -6.15 -20.61
C PHE A 69 27.98 -4.92 -20.22
N LEU A 70 27.81 -3.82 -20.96
CA LEU A 70 28.43 -2.53 -20.61
C LEU A 70 27.52 -1.79 -19.62
N TYR A 71 27.95 -1.68 -18.37
CA TYR A 71 27.37 -0.74 -17.41
C TYR A 71 28.25 0.51 -17.34
N PHE A 72 27.72 1.66 -17.79
CA PHE A 72 28.37 2.95 -17.56
C PHE A 72 28.04 3.44 -16.15
N ARG A 73 29.05 3.50 -15.28
CA ARG A 73 28.99 4.26 -14.03
C ARG A 73 29.28 5.74 -14.33
N GLY A 74 28.29 6.41 -14.90
CA GLY A 74 28.30 7.86 -15.08
C GLY A 74 28.01 8.54 -13.74
N GLY A 75 29.03 9.20 -13.17
CA GLY A 75 28.83 10.16 -12.11
C GLY A 75 28.05 11.37 -12.64
N THR A 76 26.87 11.57 -12.08
CA THR A 76 26.15 12.85 -12.11
C THR A 76 25.99 13.24 -10.65
N LEU A 77 26.29 14.50 -10.31
CA LEU A 77 25.80 15.12 -9.08
C LEU A 77 24.27 15.05 -9.12
N VAL A 78 23.71 13.97 -8.58
CA VAL A 78 22.30 13.90 -8.22
C VAL A 78 22.21 14.88 -7.07
N ASN A 79 21.53 16.01 -7.26
CA ASN A 79 21.02 16.77 -6.13
C ASN A 79 20.44 15.74 -5.17
N ASN A 80 20.86 15.78 -3.91
CA ASN A 80 20.51 14.82 -2.86
C ASN A 80 19.01 14.94 -2.49
N ILE A 81 18.13 14.79 -3.48
CA ILE A 81 16.69 14.75 -3.33
C ILE A 81 16.40 13.28 -3.04
N ASN A 82 16.38 12.94 -1.75
CA ASN A 82 15.78 11.70 -1.33
C ASN A 82 14.35 11.68 -1.89
N PRO A 83 13.96 10.68 -2.69
CA PRO A 83 12.64 10.65 -3.29
C PRO A 83 11.57 10.65 -2.19
N VAL A 84 10.56 11.49 -2.34
CA VAL A 84 9.43 11.54 -1.41
C VAL A 84 8.48 10.41 -1.74
N ILE A 85 8.47 9.39 -0.87
CA ILE A 85 7.57 8.24 -0.97
C ILE A 85 6.50 8.37 0.11
N ARG A 86 5.25 8.13 -0.28
CA ARG A 86 4.08 8.14 0.62
C ARG A 86 3.15 6.98 0.28
N ALA A 87 2.30 6.61 1.23
CA ALA A 87 1.26 5.61 0.99
C ALA A 87 -0.08 6.07 1.57
N VAL A 88 -1.17 5.69 0.89
CA VAL A 88 -2.56 5.93 1.32
C VAL A 88 -3.39 4.67 1.05
N ASP A 89 -4.12 4.21 2.05
CA ASP A 89 -5.13 3.17 1.96
C ASP A 89 -6.48 3.76 2.37
N VAL A 90 -7.28 4.12 1.36
CA VAL A 90 -8.66 4.58 1.58
C VAL A 90 -9.55 3.34 1.69
N GLY A 91 -9.93 2.98 2.91
CA GLY A 91 -10.87 1.88 3.17
C GLY A 91 -12.27 2.37 3.55
N TYR A 92 -13.24 1.47 3.67
CA TYR A 92 -14.62 1.82 4.05
C TYR A 92 -14.77 2.33 5.48
N GLY A 93 -13.92 1.87 6.41
CA GLY A 93 -13.94 2.31 7.81
C GLY A 93 -13.01 3.49 8.07
N ASN A 94 -11.75 3.37 7.62
CA ASN A 94 -10.70 4.35 7.88
C ASN A 94 -9.88 4.61 6.62
N THR A 95 -9.41 5.85 6.51
CA THR A 95 -8.38 6.25 5.57
C THR A 95 -7.06 6.29 6.31
N LYS A 96 -6.16 5.36 5.96
CA LYS A 96 -4.83 5.21 6.58
C LYS A 96 -3.77 5.77 5.65
N PHE A 97 -2.74 6.39 6.18
CA PHE A 97 -1.70 6.99 5.35
C PHE A 97 -0.38 7.12 6.11
N ILE A 98 0.72 7.28 5.36
CA ILE A 98 2.01 7.65 5.95
C ILE A 98 2.07 9.17 6.01
N ARG A 99 2.05 9.72 7.21
CA ARG A 99 2.15 11.17 7.44
C ARG A 99 3.56 11.65 7.11
N ASN A 100 4.58 11.01 7.69
CA ASN A 100 5.97 11.37 7.48
C ASN A 100 6.91 10.15 7.47
N ILE A 101 8.15 10.36 7.05
CA ILE A 101 9.24 9.39 7.19
C ILE A 101 10.36 10.06 7.97
N VAL A 102 10.60 9.59 9.19
CA VAL A 102 11.61 10.14 10.10
C VAL A 102 12.67 9.07 10.35
N ASN A 103 13.93 9.38 10.03
CA ASN A 103 15.06 8.45 10.20
C ASN A 103 14.83 7.07 9.56
N GLY A 104 14.20 7.04 8.38
CA GLY A 104 13.88 5.82 7.65
C GLY A 104 12.70 5.01 8.22
N ARG A 105 12.00 5.53 9.24
CA ARG A 105 10.78 4.93 9.79
C ARG A 105 9.56 5.69 9.29
N ALA A 106 8.58 4.95 8.80
CA ALA A 106 7.31 5.54 8.38
C ALA A 106 6.43 5.80 9.61
N GLU A 107 5.97 7.03 9.75
CA GLU A 107 4.98 7.44 10.74
C GLU A 107 3.60 7.34 10.08
N ALA A 108 2.86 6.30 10.45
CA ALA A 108 1.52 6.06 9.95
C ALA A 108 0.48 6.81 10.80
N ASP A 109 -0.58 7.25 10.15
CA ASP A 109 -1.75 7.85 10.79
C ASP A 109 -3.02 7.45 10.04
N HIS A 110 -4.18 7.76 10.61
CA HIS A 110 -5.47 7.48 10.01
C HIS A 110 -6.56 8.45 10.47
N PHE A 111 -7.64 8.51 9.71
CA PHE A 111 -8.88 9.15 10.15
C PHE A 111 -10.09 8.36 9.63
N PRO A 112 -11.29 8.56 10.22
CA PRO A 112 -12.51 7.89 9.79
C PRO A 112 -12.83 8.18 8.31
N SER A 113 -13.23 7.16 7.55
CA SER A 113 -13.68 7.31 6.16
C SER A 113 -15.12 7.83 6.08
N ILE A 114 -15.32 9.02 6.64
CA ILE A 114 -16.58 9.74 6.68
C ILE A 114 -16.38 11.03 5.88
N VAL A 115 -17.33 11.31 4.99
CA VAL A 115 -17.31 12.52 4.15
C VAL A 115 -18.56 13.32 4.44
N ASN A 116 -18.39 14.52 5.01
CA ASN A 116 -19.48 15.47 5.16
C ASN A 116 -19.61 16.35 3.91
N ARG A 117 -20.85 16.69 3.55
CA ARG A 117 -21.17 17.64 2.47
C ARG A 117 -21.82 18.86 3.11
N PRO A 118 -21.05 19.90 3.48
CA PRO A 118 -21.62 21.09 4.08
C PRO A 118 -22.60 21.74 3.08
N SER A 119 -23.84 21.95 3.50
CA SER A 119 -24.78 22.77 2.72
C SER A 119 -24.38 24.24 2.85
N VAL A 120 -24.70 25.05 1.82
CA VAL A 120 -24.33 26.48 1.74
C VAL A 120 -24.82 27.30 2.95
N ASN A 121 -25.78 26.78 3.74
CA ASN A 121 -26.44 27.48 4.85
C ASN A 121 -26.31 26.81 6.23
N LYS A 122 -25.41 25.82 6.42
CA LYS A 122 -25.12 25.27 7.75
C LYS A 122 -23.68 25.53 8.14
N ASN A 123 -23.46 25.70 9.45
CA ASN A 123 -22.16 25.92 10.07
C ASN A 123 -21.15 24.89 9.55
N SER A 124 -20.27 25.31 8.65
CA SER A 124 -19.05 24.58 8.35
C SER A 124 -18.29 24.34 9.65
N PHE A 125 -17.68 23.18 9.81
CA PHE A 125 -16.78 22.93 10.95
C PHE A 125 -15.40 23.59 10.75
N GLN A 126 -15.40 24.76 10.12
CA GLN A 126 -14.22 25.50 9.62
C GLN A 126 -13.19 25.81 10.72
N GLU A 127 -13.62 25.80 11.98
CA GLU A 127 -12.79 26.11 13.15
C GLU A 127 -12.23 24.85 13.85
N SER A 128 -12.61 23.65 13.42
CA SER A 128 -12.04 22.42 13.98
C SER A 128 -10.68 22.14 13.33
N PRO A 129 -9.57 22.11 14.09
CA PRO A 129 -8.23 21.91 13.55
C PRO A 129 -8.07 20.56 12.83
N ASP A 130 -8.95 19.60 13.12
CA ASP A 130 -8.91 18.23 12.59
C ASP A 130 -9.97 17.98 11.49
N ILE A 131 -10.59 19.04 10.94
CA ILE A 131 -11.53 18.92 9.81
C ILE A 131 -11.05 19.80 8.65
N TYR A 132 -10.75 19.15 7.53
CA TYR A 132 -10.25 19.77 6.32
C TYR A 132 -11.36 19.96 5.30
N GLN A 133 -11.53 21.19 4.83
CA GLN A 133 -12.36 21.47 3.66
C GLN A 133 -11.57 21.22 2.37
N VAL A 134 -12.03 20.26 1.59
CA VAL A 134 -11.43 19.88 0.30
C VAL A 134 -12.43 20.11 -0.82
N VAL A 135 -11.93 20.43 -2.01
CA VAL A 135 -12.76 20.67 -3.20
C VAL A 135 -12.49 19.60 -4.23
N VAL A 136 -13.52 18.85 -4.61
CA VAL A 136 -13.46 17.83 -5.66
C VAL A 136 -14.47 18.23 -6.74
N ASN A 137 -14.01 18.42 -7.98
CA ASN A 137 -14.85 18.83 -9.11
C ASN A 137 -15.73 20.07 -8.86
N GLY A 138 -15.26 21.01 -8.02
CA GLY A 138 -15.99 22.23 -7.66
C GLY A 138 -16.94 22.08 -6.47
N ASN A 139 -17.18 20.86 -5.99
CA ASN A 139 -17.99 20.58 -4.80
C ASN A 139 -17.12 20.58 -3.54
N ARG A 140 -17.66 21.09 -2.42
CA ARG A 140 -16.98 21.13 -1.13
C ARG A 140 -17.29 19.89 -0.30
N TYR A 141 -16.27 19.34 0.32
CA TYR A 141 -16.35 18.21 1.24
C TYR A 141 -15.55 18.51 2.51
N GLU A 142 -15.96 17.92 3.62
CA GLU A 142 -15.27 17.99 4.89
C GLU A 142 -14.88 16.58 5.33
N VAL A 143 -13.59 16.41 5.64
CA VAL A 143 -12.96 15.13 6.03
C VAL A 143 -11.88 15.39 7.08
N GLY A 144 -11.51 14.39 7.87
CA GLY A 144 -10.38 14.48 8.79
C GLY A 144 -10.61 13.78 10.13
N PRO A 145 -9.61 13.77 11.03
CA PRO A 145 -9.71 13.05 12.30
C PRO A 145 -10.91 13.48 13.17
N GLY A 146 -11.29 14.76 13.13
CA GLY A 146 -12.37 15.31 13.96
C GLY A 146 -13.78 15.07 13.43
N ILE A 147 -13.93 14.46 12.25
CA ILE A 147 -15.21 14.44 11.53
C ILE A 147 -16.29 13.59 12.24
N ASP A 148 -15.90 12.53 12.94
CA ASP A 148 -16.82 11.61 13.63
C ASP A 148 -17.47 12.28 14.86
N ALA A 149 -16.68 13.09 15.60
CA ALA A 149 -17.20 13.87 16.72
C ALA A 149 -18.14 15.00 16.27
N ALA A 150 -17.95 15.51 15.05
CA ALA A 150 -18.74 16.58 14.47
C ALA A 150 -20.07 16.08 13.85
N LEU A 151 -20.15 14.80 13.48
CA LEU A 151 -21.31 14.20 12.84
C LEU A 151 -21.83 13.00 13.64
N GLU A 152 -22.82 13.22 14.51
CA GLU A 152 -23.68 12.12 14.98
C GLU A 152 -24.41 11.50 13.77
N GLY A 153 -23.91 10.36 13.26
CA GLY A 153 -24.53 9.62 12.16
C GLY A 153 -24.02 9.95 10.75
N GLY A 154 -22.77 10.41 10.60
CA GLY A 154 -22.14 10.61 9.30
C GLY A 154 -22.26 9.40 8.36
N VAL A 155 -22.54 9.63 7.08
CA VAL A 155 -22.67 8.56 6.08
C VAL A 155 -21.29 7.98 5.79
N ARG A 156 -21.06 6.75 6.26
CA ARG A 156 -19.87 5.96 5.89
C ARG A 156 -19.99 5.53 4.43
N ILE A 157 -18.86 5.46 3.74
CA ILE A 157 -18.80 4.96 2.37
C ILE A 157 -19.33 3.51 2.35
N MET A 158 -20.38 3.26 1.57
CA MET A 158 -20.97 1.93 1.34
C MET A 158 -21.23 1.71 -0.16
N HIS A 159 -20.28 2.09 -1.02
CA HIS A 159 -20.42 1.97 -2.47
C HIS A 159 -19.45 0.93 -3.05
N GLU A 160 -19.95 -0.03 -3.82
CA GLU A 160 -19.13 -1.07 -4.48
C GLU A 160 -18.08 -0.48 -5.44
N ASN A 161 -18.37 0.67 -6.07
CA ASN A 161 -17.44 1.40 -6.95
C ASN A 161 -16.79 2.61 -6.25
N TYR A 162 -16.46 2.50 -4.95
CA TYR A 162 -16.03 3.66 -4.16
C TYR A 162 -14.83 4.41 -4.76
N ILE A 163 -13.87 3.71 -5.38
CA ILE A 163 -12.65 4.29 -5.94
C ILE A 163 -12.87 5.32 -7.07
N GLU A 164 -14.05 5.36 -7.68
CA GLU A 164 -14.42 6.31 -8.75
C GLU A 164 -15.21 7.51 -8.20
N THR A 165 -15.65 7.43 -6.94
CA THR A 165 -16.47 8.48 -6.32
C THR A 165 -15.67 9.75 -6.03
N GLU A 166 -16.38 10.84 -5.81
CA GLU A 166 -15.81 12.07 -5.27
C GLU A 166 -15.43 11.92 -3.80
N ASP A 167 -16.15 11.07 -3.06
CA ASP A 167 -15.88 10.77 -1.65
C ASP A 167 -14.49 10.14 -1.47
N TYR A 168 -14.10 9.21 -2.36
CA TYR A 168 -12.74 8.67 -2.39
C TYR A 168 -11.70 9.77 -2.58
N MET A 169 -11.94 10.70 -3.50
CA MET A 169 -11.00 11.80 -3.75
C MET A 169 -10.96 12.79 -2.58
N ALA A 170 -12.09 13.04 -1.93
CA ALA A 170 -12.14 13.89 -0.74
C ALA A 170 -11.29 13.28 0.39
N LEU A 171 -11.43 11.98 0.65
CA LEU A 171 -10.60 11.26 1.63
C LEU A 171 -9.12 11.26 1.24
N MET A 172 -8.80 11.01 -0.04
CA MET A 172 -7.44 11.11 -0.55
C MET A 172 -6.85 12.52 -0.30
N TYR A 173 -7.62 13.58 -0.55
CA TYR A 173 -7.17 14.96 -0.30
C TYR A 173 -7.01 15.25 1.19
N GLY A 174 -7.85 14.69 2.06
CA GLY A 174 -7.66 14.73 3.50
C GLY A 174 -6.35 14.08 3.96
N ALA A 175 -5.95 12.96 3.35
CA ALA A 175 -4.67 12.32 3.61
C ALA A 175 -3.49 13.17 3.08
N LEU A 176 -3.56 13.64 1.83
CA LEU A 176 -2.52 14.48 1.21
C LEU A 176 -2.30 15.80 1.95
N THR A 177 -3.36 16.39 2.51
CA THR A 177 -3.27 17.60 3.35
C THR A 177 -2.36 17.36 4.55
N GLN A 178 -2.46 16.20 5.17
CA GLN A 178 -1.72 15.87 6.40
C GLN A 178 -0.26 15.44 6.17
N MET A 179 0.13 15.08 4.93
CA MET A 179 1.50 14.61 4.63
C MET A 179 2.57 15.70 4.63
N ASP A 180 2.13 16.97 4.69
CA ASP A 180 2.96 18.16 4.62
C ASP A 180 4.06 18.19 3.53
N VAL A 181 3.74 17.77 2.29
CA VAL A 181 4.66 17.81 1.14
C VAL A 181 3.99 18.32 -0.13
N ASP A 182 4.73 19.07 -0.95
CA ASP A 182 4.24 19.61 -2.23
C ASP A 182 4.49 18.66 -3.41
N VAL A 183 5.43 17.71 -3.26
CA VAL A 183 5.81 16.76 -4.31
C VAL A 183 5.92 15.37 -3.73
N ILE A 184 5.26 14.41 -4.37
CA ILE A 184 5.36 12.98 -4.09
C ILE A 184 5.92 12.28 -5.33
N ASP A 185 7.12 11.73 -5.23
CA ASP A 185 7.77 11.02 -6.32
C ASP A 185 7.11 9.65 -6.58
N LEU A 186 6.66 8.99 -5.52
CA LEU A 186 5.89 7.75 -5.59
C LEU A 186 4.80 7.72 -4.51
N LEU A 187 3.55 7.65 -4.94
CA LEU A 187 2.41 7.35 -4.09
C LEU A 187 2.02 5.88 -4.22
N VAL A 188 2.10 5.12 -3.14
CA VAL A 188 1.59 3.74 -3.09
C VAL A 188 0.16 3.77 -2.57
N VAL A 189 -0.77 3.13 -3.27
CA VAL A 189 -2.18 3.08 -2.83
C VAL A 189 -2.68 1.66 -2.67
N GLY A 190 -3.52 1.46 -1.65
CA GLY A 190 -4.26 0.21 -1.47
C GLY A 190 -5.46 0.15 -2.43
N LEU A 191 -5.67 -1.02 -3.03
CA LEU A 191 -6.87 -1.34 -3.80
C LEU A 191 -7.40 -2.72 -3.35
N PRO A 192 -8.72 -2.90 -3.16
CA PRO A 192 -9.30 -4.20 -2.89
C PRO A 192 -8.92 -5.24 -3.94
N VAL A 193 -8.72 -6.48 -3.49
CA VAL A 193 -8.17 -7.55 -4.34
C VAL A 193 -9.04 -7.84 -5.56
N ASP A 194 -10.36 -7.83 -5.38
CA ASP A 194 -11.35 -8.02 -6.42
C ASP A 194 -11.33 -6.91 -7.50
N LEU A 195 -10.92 -5.69 -7.12
CA LEU A 195 -10.79 -4.54 -8.03
C LEU A 195 -9.42 -4.45 -8.72
N MET A 196 -8.42 -5.24 -8.30
CA MET A 196 -7.04 -5.14 -8.83
C MET A 196 -6.95 -5.33 -10.34
N SER A 197 -7.68 -6.31 -10.88
CA SER A 197 -7.62 -6.64 -12.32
C SER A 197 -8.31 -5.60 -13.19
N SER A 198 -9.39 -4.99 -12.70
CA SER A 198 -10.29 -4.13 -13.49
C SER A 198 -10.05 -2.65 -13.27
N LYS A 199 -9.53 -2.24 -12.11
CA LYS A 199 -9.48 -0.82 -11.71
C LYS A 199 -8.09 -0.27 -11.40
N ARG A 200 -7.05 -1.09 -11.34
CA ARG A 200 -5.67 -0.65 -11.04
C ARG A 200 -5.21 0.51 -11.92
N SER A 201 -5.26 0.33 -13.25
CA SER A 201 -4.78 1.36 -14.19
C SER A 201 -5.62 2.64 -14.14
N LEU A 202 -6.92 2.51 -13.89
CA LEU A 202 -7.82 3.65 -13.72
C LEU A 202 -7.41 4.49 -12.50
N LEU A 203 -7.22 3.84 -11.35
CA LEU A 203 -6.84 4.50 -10.12
C LEU A 203 -5.47 5.17 -10.22
N GLU A 204 -4.48 4.47 -10.77
CA GLU A 204 -3.13 5.01 -10.98
C GLU A 204 -3.16 6.27 -11.85
N LYS A 205 -3.92 6.26 -12.95
CA LYS A 205 -4.08 7.43 -13.83
C LYS A 205 -4.81 8.58 -13.15
N ARG A 206 -5.84 8.29 -12.36
CA ARG A 206 -6.65 9.30 -11.65
C ARG A 206 -5.83 10.10 -10.63
N LEU A 207 -4.84 9.46 -10.01
CA LEU A 207 -4.05 10.03 -8.92
C LEU A 207 -2.70 10.62 -9.37
N VAL A 208 -2.26 10.41 -10.61
CA VAL A 208 -1.07 11.08 -11.15
C VAL A 208 -1.48 12.50 -11.59
N GLY A 209 -0.74 13.51 -11.15
CA GLY A 209 -0.99 14.89 -11.52
C GLY A 209 -0.89 15.86 -10.35
N SER A 210 -1.40 17.08 -10.57
CA SER A 210 -1.45 18.15 -9.57
C SER A 210 -2.81 18.13 -8.89
N HIS A 211 -2.81 18.10 -7.56
CA HIS A 211 -4.01 18.09 -6.74
C HIS A 211 -4.00 19.28 -5.79
N ARG A 212 -4.99 20.17 -5.93
CA ARG A 212 -5.19 21.29 -4.99
C ARG A 212 -5.81 20.74 -3.71
N VAL A 213 -5.07 20.81 -2.60
CA VAL A 213 -5.54 20.42 -1.27
C VAL A 213 -5.48 21.62 -0.35
N VAL A 214 -6.59 21.97 0.29
CA VAL A 214 -6.75 23.14 1.18
C VAL A 214 -6.09 24.40 0.61
N ASN A 215 -4.88 24.75 1.04
CA ASN A 215 -4.14 25.97 0.68
C ASN A 215 -2.90 25.73 -0.21
N ARG A 216 -2.66 24.51 -0.70
CA ARG A 216 -1.49 24.17 -1.54
C ARG A 216 -1.81 23.21 -2.69
N ASP A 217 -0.85 23.03 -3.58
CA ASP A 217 -0.86 22.02 -4.64
C ASP A 217 0.10 20.90 -4.31
N VAL A 218 -0.35 19.65 -4.45
CA VAL A 218 0.47 18.45 -4.31
C VAL A 218 0.64 17.79 -5.66
N GLN A 219 1.87 17.71 -6.15
CA GLN A 219 2.22 17.05 -7.39
C GLN A 219 2.60 15.59 -7.14
N ILE A 220 1.82 14.65 -7.68
CA ILE A 220 2.11 13.22 -7.64
C ILE A 220 2.71 12.80 -8.99
N LYS A 221 3.97 12.37 -8.98
CA LYS A 221 4.69 11.99 -10.22
C LYS A 221 4.38 10.58 -10.69
N LYS A 222 4.24 9.64 -9.75
CA LYS A 222 3.98 8.23 -10.02
C LYS A 222 3.08 7.65 -8.95
N VAL A 223 2.19 6.76 -9.37
CA VAL A 223 1.32 6.00 -8.48
C VAL A 223 1.58 4.52 -8.73
N ASN A 224 1.56 3.72 -7.67
CA ASN A 224 1.55 2.26 -7.75
C ASN A 224 0.43 1.71 -6.86
N ALA A 225 -0.62 1.18 -7.48
CA ALA A 225 -1.67 0.52 -6.74
C ALA A 225 -1.28 -0.94 -6.45
N VAL A 226 -1.48 -1.35 -5.20
CA VAL A 226 -1.20 -2.70 -4.72
C VAL A 226 -2.43 -3.29 -4.04
N ALA A 227 -2.53 -4.61 -4.02
CA ALA A 227 -3.55 -5.30 -3.25
C ALA A 227 -3.42 -4.92 -1.76
N GLN A 228 -4.51 -4.51 -1.13
CA GLN A 228 -4.52 -4.07 0.28
C GLN A 228 -3.81 -5.05 1.24
N PRO A 229 -4.06 -6.38 1.17
CA PRO A 229 -3.38 -7.32 2.08
C PRO A 229 -1.85 -7.35 1.91
N LEU A 230 -1.33 -7.03 0.71
CA LEU A 230 0.10 -7.11 0.40
C LEU A 230 0.95 -6.16 1.26
N GLY A 231 0.41 -5.00 1.62
CA GLY A 231 1.10 -4.04 2.49
C GLY A 231 1.36 -4.60 3.89
N GLY A 232 0.33 -5.22 4.49
CA GLY A 232 0.45 -5.89 5.78
C GLY A 232 1.42 -7.08 5.73
N PHE A 233 1.38 -7.86 4.66
CA PHE A 233 2.31 -8.97 4.46
C PHE A 233 3.77 -8.53 4.37
N LEU A 234 4.08 -7.50 3.58
CA LEU A 234 5.44 -6.96 3.49
C LEU A 234 5.92 -6.39 4.83
N HIS A 235 5.05 -5.72 5.58
CA HIS A 235 5.36 -5.23 6.91
C HIS A 235 5.69 -6.38 7.87
N TYR A 236 4.82 -7.39 7.94
CA TYR A 236 5.03 -8.59 8.76
C TYR A 236 6.32 -9.31 8.38
N ALA A 237 6.53 -9.57 7.08
CA ALA A 237 7.70 -10.25 6.56
C ALA A 237 9.01 -9.50 6.90
N SER A 238 8.99 -8.17 6.81
CA SER A 238 10.13 -7.32 7.17
C SER A 238 10.42 -7.36 8.66
N GLN A 239 9.40 -7.18 9.51
CA GLN A 239 9.55 -7.18 10.98
C GLN A 239 10.02 -8.54 11.51
N ALA A 240 9.45 -9.62 10.99
CA ALA A 240 9.80 -10.98 11.36
C ALA A 240 11.12 -11.46 10.74
N LYS A 241 11.73 -10.67 9.83
CA LYS A 241 12.91 -11.06 9.02
C LYS A 241 12.69 -12.33 8.19
N LEU A 242 11.46 -12.55 7.72
CA LEU A 242 11.05 -13.73 6.97
C LEU A 242 10.82 -13.43 5.48
N LEU A 243 11.30 -12.29 4.96
CA LEU A 243 11.04 -11.89 3.59
C LEU A 243 11.53 -12.92 2.56
N GLU A 244 12.71 -13.51 2.78
CA GLU A 244 13.26 -14.53 1.88
C GLU A 244 12.40 -15.81 1.88
N GLU A 245 12.11 -16.35 3.06
CA GLU A 245 11.21 -17.50 3.24
C GLU A 245 9.85 -17.23 2.58
N LEU A 246 9.18 -16.17 3.01
CA LEU A 246 7.82 -15.81 2.59
C LEU A 246 7.72 -15.48 1.11
N SER A 247 8.82 -15.06 0.47
CA SER A 247 8.86 -14.78 -0.98
C SER A 247 8.80 -16.05 -1.85
N SER A 248 9.01 -17.22 -1.25
CA SER A 248 9.05 -18.51 -1.95
C SER A 248 7.92 -19.47 -1.54
N THR A 249 7.24 -19.19 -0.43
CA THR A 249 6.16 -20.02 0.12
C THR A 249 4.79 -19.61 -0.38
N ARG A 250 3.82 -20.52 -0.20
CA ARG A 250 2.40 -20.22 -0.40
C ARG A 250 1.77 -19.63 0.86
N ASN A 251 1.25 -18.42 0.75
CA ASN A 251 0.77 -17.61 1.85
C ASN A 251 -0.74 -17.34 1.70
N LEU A 252 -1.46 -17.36 2.83
CA LEU A 252 -2.84 -16.87 2.96
C LEU A 252 -2.79 -15.64 3.85
N LEU A 253 -3.18 -14.51 3.30
CA LEU A 253 -3.32 -13.27 4.04
C LEU A 253 -4.80 -13.08 4.31
N ILE A 254 -5.15 -12.79 5.56
CA ILE A 254 -6.51 -12.51 5.99
C ILE A 254 -6.52 -11.09 6.57
N ASP A 255 -7.32 -10.22 6.00
CA ASP A 255 -7.47 -8.81 6.39
C ASP A 255 -8.89 -8.57 6.91
N PRO A 256 -9.13 -8.73 8.22
CA PRO A 256 -10.43 -8.47 8.82
C PRO A 256 -10.70 -6.97 8.95
N GLY A 257 -11.61 -6.47 8.13
CA GLY A 257 -12.12 -5.11 8.17
C GLY A 257 -13.39 -4.95 9.02
N PHE A 258 -13.91 -3.72 9.05
CA PHE A 258 -15.14 -3.41 9.79
C PHE A 258 -16.39 -4.00 9.12
N PHE A 259 -16.46 -3.95 7.79
CA PHE A 259 -17.61 -4.44 7.02
C PHE A 259 -17.32 -5.73 6.25
N THR A 260 -16.07 -5.92 5.83
CA THR A 260 -15.64 -7.06 5.03
C THR A 260 -14.49 -7.79 5.71
N VAL A 261 -14.27 -9.03 5.31
CA VAL A 261 -13.01 -9.74 5.53
C VAL A 261 -12.45 -10.07 4.16
N ASP A 262 -11.29 -9.49 3.85
CA ASP A 262 -10.59 -9.73 2.60
C ASP A 262 -9.54 -10.83 2.79
N PHE A 263 -9.32 -11.65 1.78
CA PHE A 263 -8.27 -12.67 1.80
C PHE A 263 -7.54 -12.78 0.47
N LEU A 264 -6.22 -12.90 0.55
CA LEU A 264 -5.33 -13.03 -0.60
C LEU A 264 -4.54 -14.33 -0.46
N VAL A 265 -4.54 -15.15 -1.51
CA VAL A 265 -3.62 -16.28 -1.61
C VAL A 265 -2.50 -15.91 -2.56
N SER A 266 -1.25 -16.08 -2.12
CA SER A 266 -0.08 -15.76 -2.94
C SER A 266 0.98 -16.87 -2.88
N THR A 267 1.82 -16.94 -3.91
CA THR A 267 3.15 -17.56 -3.81
C THR A 267 4.16 -16.45 -3.87
N GLY A 268 4.88 -16.24 -2.75
CA GLY A 268 5.63 -15.01 -2.57
C GLY A 268 4.74 -13.78 -2.63
N LEU A 269 5.13 -12.83 -3.50
CA LEU A 269 4.38 -11.60 -3.77
C LEU A 269 3.36 -11.75 -4.91
N ARG A 270 3.30 -12.92 -5.56
CA ARG A 270 2.42 -13.15 -6.71
C ARG A 270 1.10 -13.76 -6.24
N GLU A 271 0.00 -13.06 -6.48
CA GLU A 271 -1.33 -13.58 -6.25
C GLU A 271 -1.62 -14.85 -7.07
N ILE A 272 -2.33 -15.80 -6.46
CA ILE A 272 -2.92 -16.97 -7.11
C ILE A 272 -4.35 -16.62 -7.54
N SER A 273 -4.52 -16.40 -8.84
CA SER A 273 -5.81 -16.02 -9.43
C SER A 273 -6.94 -17.01 -9.09
N GLY A 274 -8.10 -16.47 -8.72
CA GLY A 274 -9.31 -17.24 -8.40
C GLY A 274 -9.35 -17.79 -6.97
N LYS A 275 -8.26 -17.71 -6.20
CA LYS A 275 -8.18 -18.16 -4.80
C LYS A 275 -8.37 -17.05 -3.78
N SER A 276 -8.26 -15.79 -4.20
CA SER A 276 -8.48 -14.61 -3.35
C SER A 276 -9.94 -14.14 -3.39
N GLY A 277 -10.35 -13.33 -2.43
CA GLY A 277 -11.69 -12.75 -2.42
C GLY A 277 -11.96 -11.85 -1.23
N SER A 278 -13.24 -11.48 -1.11
CA SER A 278 -13.81 -10.70 -0.01
C SER A 278 -15.09 -11.38 0.45
N HIS A 279 -15.38 -11.32 1.75
CA HIS A 279 -16.68 -11.71 2.31
C HIS A 279 -17.31 -10.50 3.01
N PRO A 280 -18.62 -10.21 2.80
CA PRO A 280 -19.31 -9.04 3.36
C PRO A 280 -19.67 -9.20 4.85
N THR A 281 -18.78 -9.82 5.63
CA THR A 281 -18.94 -10.03 7.07
C THR A 281 -17.65 -9.59 7.73
N GLY A 282 -17.68 -8.43 8.39
CA GLY A 282 -16.57 -7.88 9.18
C GLY A 282 -16.91 -7.75 10.66
N MET A 283 -16.09 -6.99 11.39
CA MET A 283 -16.26 -6.75 12.82
C MET A 283 -17.62 -6.16 13.21
N SER A 284 -18.26 -5.41 12.31
CA SER A 284 -19.61 -4.87 12.55
C SER A 284 -20.66 -5.96 12.79
N ALA A 285 -20.54 -7.12 12.15
CA ALA A 285 -21.46 -8.24 12.37
C ALA A 285 -21.32 -8.79 13.80
N TYR A 286 -20.07 -8.98 14.24
CA TYR A 286 -19.74 -9.38 15.61
C TYR A 286 -20.31 -8.40 16.65
N LEU A 287 -20.04 -7.09 16.47
CA LEU A 287 -20.48 -6.07 17.41
C LEU A 287 -22.01 -5.96 17.47
N LYS A 288 -22.70 -6.12 16.33
CA LYS A 288 -24.18 -6.15 16.29
C LYS A 288 -24.74 -7.38 17.00
N ALA A 289 -24.08 -8.53 16.89
CA ALA A 289 -24.49 -9.74 17.62
C ALA A 289 -24.33 -9.57 19.13
N VAL A 290 -23.23 -8.95 19.58
CA VAL A 290 -23.04 -8.60 21.00
C VAL A 290 -24.11 -7.60 21.46
N ALA A 291 -24.41 -6.57 20.67
CA ALA A 291 -25.45 -5.58 20.97
C ALA A 291 -26.84 -6.23 21.12
N LYS A 292 -27.16 -7.17 20.23
CA LYS A 292 -28.37 -7.99 20.31
C LYS A 292 -28.42 -8.82 21.58
N GLY A 293 -27.32 -9.51 21.93
CA GLY A 293 -27.26 -10.30 23.17
C GLY A 293 -27.43 -9.45 24.44
N ILE A 294 -26.81 -8.27 24.49
CA ILE A 294 -27.01 -7.31 25.59
C ILE A 294 -28.48 -6.87 25.68
N SER A 295 -29.08 -6.54 24.53
CA SER A 295 -30.48 -6.10 24.44
C SER A 295 -31.44 -7.17 24.98
N GLU A 296 -31.21 -8.43 24.63
CA GLU A 296 -32.00 -9.58 25.10
C GLU A 296 -31.82 -9.82 26.61
N ASP A 297 -30.57 -9.91 27.09
CA ASP A 297 -30.25 -10.20 28.50
C ASP A 297 -30.77 -9.14 29.47
N LEU A 298 -30.67 -7.87 29.08
CA LEU A 298 -31.05 -6.73 29.92
C LEU A 298 -32.46 -6.22 29.62
N SER A 299 -33.14 -6.78 28.61
CA SER A 299 -34.46 -6.32 28.15
C SER A 299 -34.47 -4.81 27.82
N ILE A 300 -33.45 -4.36 27.10
CA ILE A 300 -33.28 -2.96 26.65
C ILE A 300 -33.15 -2.90 25.12
N ASN A 301 -33.27 -1.71 24.54
CA ASN A 301 -32.85 -1.47 23.16
C ASN A 301 -31.43 -0.86 23.16
N TYR A 302 -30.42 -1.67 22.83
CA TYR A 302 -29.03 -1.24 22.82
C TYR A 302 -28.36 -1.55 21.48
N ASP A 303 -27.96 -0.51 20.75
CA ASP A 303 -27.42 -0.58 19.39
C ASP A 303 -26.06 0.14 19.23
N ASN A 304 -25.50 0.68 20.32
CA ASN A 304 -24.24 1.40 20.29
C ASN A 304 -23.04 0.45 20.19
N ILE A 305 -22.74 0.03 18.96
CA ILE A 305 -21.62 -0.85 18.63
C ILE A 305 -20.24 -0.23 18.86
N SER A 306 -20.12 1.11 18.79
CA SER A 306 -18.85 1.81 19.05
C SER A 306 -18.44 1.70 20.52
N HIS A 307 -19.41 1.81 21.43
CA HIS A 307 -19.18 1.63 22.87
C HIS A 307 -18.83 0.17 23.21
N ILE A 308 -19.40 -0.82 22.50
CA ILE A 308 -19.00 -2.23 22.63
C ILE A 308 -17.55 -2.42 22.17
N ASP A 309 -17.19 -1.92 20.99
CA ASP A 309 -15.83 -2.02 20.45
C ASP A 309 -14.78 -1.43 21.40
N GLU A 310 -15.08 -0.26 21.97
CA GLU A 310 -14.26 0.35 23.01
C GLU A 310 -14.15 -0.54 24.26
N GLY A 311 -15.27 -1.12 24.70
CA GLY A 311 -15.30 -2.02 25.85
C GLY A 311 -14.44 -3.27 25.66
N ILE A 312 -14.48 -3.88 24.47
CA ILE A 312 -13.63 -5.03 24.10
C ILE A 312 -12.15 -4.62 24.15
N ARG A 313 -11.79 -3.48 23.54
CA ARG A 313 -10.41 -2.99 23.47
C ARG A 313 -9.83 -2.67 24.84
N LYS A 314 -10.65 -2.12 25.74
CA LYS A 314 -10.26 -1.81 27.13
C LYS A 314 -10.34 -3.02 28.06
N GLY A 315 -10.93 -4.13 27.63
CA GLY A 315 -11.21 -5.29 28.48
C GLY A 315 -12.23 -5.01 29.59
N ARG A 316 -13.00 -3.93 29.47
CA ARG A 316 -14.02 -3.52 30.45
C ARG A 316 -15.14 -2.79 29.75
N PHE A 317 -16.38 -3.22 30.00
CA PHE A 317 -17.58 -2.60 29.47
C PHE A 317 -18.57 -2.31 30.60
N ARG A 318 -19.14 -1.10 30.58
CA ARG A 318 -20.09 -0.65 31.60
C ARG A 318 -21.35 -0.13 30.96
N LEU A 319 -22.51 -0.57 31.44
CA LEU A 319 -23.80 -0.07 31.00
C LEU A 319 -24.65 0.27 32.22
N TYR A 320 -25.25 1.46 32.23
CA TYR A 320 -26.00 1.99 33.37
C TYR A 320 -25.26 1.91 34.72
N GLY A 321 -23.95 2.14 34.70
CA GLY A 321 -23.10 2.09 35.90
C GLY A 321 -22.71 0.69 36.37
N GLN A 322 -23.16 -0.37 35.69
CA GLN A 322 -22.85 -1.76 36.02
C GLN A 322 -21.79 -2.33 35.06
N ASP A 323 -20.87 -3.14 35.58
CA ASP A 323 -19.93 -3.91 34.75
C ASP A 323 -20.71 -5.05 34.06
N VAL A 324 -20.63 -5.10 32.73
CA VAL A 324 -21.27 -6.14 31.91
C VAL A 324 -20.17 -6.96 31.24
N ASP A 325 -20.19 -8.27 31.46
CA ASP A 325 -19.23 -9.20 30.87
C ASP A 325 -19.61 -9.51 29.40
N LEU A 326 -18.84 -8.93 28.47
CA LEU A 326 -19.03 -9.12 27.04
C LEU A 326 -18.69 -10.54 26.57
N ALA A 327 -17.90 -11.31 27.33
CA ALA A 327 -17.52 -12.67 26.94
C ALA A 327 -18.73 -13.61 26.83
N LYS A 328 -19.81 -13.31 27.56
CA LYS A 328 -21.09 -14.04 27.51
C LYS A 328 -21.68 -14.12 26.10
N TYR A 329 -21.45 -13.09 25.29
CA TYR A 329 -22.02 -12.98 23.94
C TYR A 329 -21.08 -13.50 22.85
N HIS A 330 -19.86 -13.92 23.21
CA HIS A 330 -18.82 -14.29 22.25
C HIS A 330 -19.25 -15.42 21.32
N GLN A 331 -19.86 -16.48 21.87
CA GLN A 331 -20.26 -17.65 21.07
C GLN A 331 -21.36 -17.31 20.06
N ALA A 332 -22.33 -16.48 20.45
CA ALA A 332 -23.36 -15.99 19.54
C ALA A 332 -22.75 -15.13 18.43
N ALA A 333 -21.83 -14.24 18.79
CA ALA A 333 -21.15 -13.38 17.84
C ALA A 333 -20.19 -14.12 16.90
N LEU A 334 -19.57 -15.22 17.34
CA LEU A 334 -18.77 -16.10 16.47
C LEU A 334 -19.61 -16.74 15.37
N THR A 335 -20.85 -17.16 15.69
CA THR A 335 -21.77 -17.75 14.71
C THR A 335 -21.99 -16.81 13.51
N GLU A 336 -22.06 -15.51 13.73
CA GLU A 336 -22.23 -14.51 12.67
C GLU A 336 -20.98 -14.34 11.80
N ILE A 337 -19.78 -14.68 12.29
CA ILE A 337 -18.52 -14.59 11.52
C ILE A 337 -18.24 -15.90 10.74
N MET A 338 -18.75 -17.04 11.20
CA MET A 338 -18.46 -18.37 10.61
C MET A 338 -18.61 -18.43 9.08
N PRO A 339 -19.62 -17.80 8.43
CA PRO A 339 -19.70 -17.79 6.97
C PRO A 339 -18.46 -17.22 6.26
N ALA A 340 -17.81 -16.20 6.84
CA ALA A 340 -16.56 -15.66 6.32
C ALA A 340 -15.40 -16.65 6.46
N VAL A 341 -15.34 -17.37 7.59
CA VAL A 341 -14.34 -18.42 7.83
C VAL A 341 -14.50 -19.54 6.81
N ASP A 342 -15.73 -19.95 6.54
CA ASP A 342 -16.04 -20.99 5.54
C ASP A 342 -15.66 -20.53 4.13
N ALA A 343 -15.93 -19.27 3.78
CA ALA A 343 -15.52 -18.70 2.49
C ALA A 343 -14.00 -18.71 2.31
N ILE A 344 -13.24 -18.35 3.35
CA ILE A 344 -11.77 -18.39 3.35
C ILE A 344 -11.27 -19.83 3.24
N SER A 345 -11.84 -20.76 4.01
CA SER A 345 -11.45 -22.17 4.00
C SER A 345 -11.63 -22.79 2.62
N ASN A 346 -12.81 -22.58 2.01
CA ASN A 346 -13.19 -23.17 0.74
C ASN A 346 -12.45 -22.55 -0.45
N LYS A 347 -12.37 -21.22 -0.51
CA LYS A 347 -11.79 -20.51 -1.67
C LYS A 347 -10.29 -20.28 -1.54
N GLY A 348 -9.83 -19.95 -0.33
CA GLY A 348 -8.42 -19.70 -0.02
C GLY A 348 -7.55 -20.96 -0.09
N SER A 349 -8.15 -22.16 -0.15
CA SER A 349 -7.44 -23.44 -0.06
C SER A 349 -6.52 -23.44 1.16
N ALA A 350 -7.08 -23.13 2.34
CA ALA A 350 -6.31 -23.02 3.58
C ALA A 350 -5.46 -24.27 3.85
N HIS A 351 -5.93 -25.45 3.42
CA HIS A 351 -5.20 -26.72 3.52
C HIS A 351 -3.94 -26.83 2.66
N GLU A 352 -3.82 -26.04 1.60
CA GLU A 352 -2.64 -25.97 0.71
C GLU A 352 -1.71 -24.80 1.08
N THR A 353 -2.04 -24.07 2.14
CA THR A 353 -1.30 -22.88 2.56
C THR A 353 -0.25 -23.26 3.60
N GLU A 354 0.98 -22.83 3.38
CA GLU A 354 2.09 -23.09 4.30
C GLU A 354 2.13 -22.07 5.45
N LYS A 355 1.67 -20.83 5.20
CA LYS A 355 1.65 -19.75 6.19
C LYS A 355 0.39 -18.89 6.14
N ILE A 356 -0.25 -18.70 7.29
CA ILE A 356 -1.38 -17.77 7.46
C ILE A 356 -0.87 -16.49 8.14
N VAL A 357 -1.05 -15.35 7.48
CA VAL A 357 -0.76 -14.01 8.00
C VAL A 357 -2.09 -13.31 8.26
N ARG A 358 -2.29 -12.78 9.46
CA ARG A 358 -3.53 -12.13 9.92
C ARG A 358 -3.21 -10.80 10.57
#